data_AF-A0A921FKN7-F1
#
_entry.id   AF-A0A921FKN7-F1
#
_cell.length_a   1.000
_cell.length_b   1.000
_cell.length_c   1.000
_cell.angle_alpha   90.00
_cell.angle_beta   90.00
_cell.angle_gamma   90.00
#
_symmetry.space_group_name_H-M   'P 1'
#
loop_
_entity.id
_entity.type
_entity.pdbx_description
1 polymer ?
#
loop_
_entity_poly.entity_id
_entity_poly.type
_entity_poly.pdbx_seq_one_letter_code
_entity_poly.pdbx_strand_id
1 'polypeptide(L)'
;MQSHLTHPADHSDTIRVVGARQNNLNNVTVEIPKRRLTVCTGVSGSGKSSLIFGTIAAESQRLVNETYSTFIQGFMPQTTRPNVDQLAGLTTAIAIDQESLPANPRSTVGTVTDALALLRILYSRVGTPHIGGPQAFAFNVASVQASGRITVTKGDKPTSVHREFSMTGGMCPTCQGRGEVTDFVLSELYDAKKSLEDGALNVPGYSMEGWYGRLFRAAGLPMAKRIADYSAEEL
;
A
#
# COMPACT_ATOMS: atom_id res chain seq x y z
N MET A 1 58.23 3.12 -12.42
CA MET A 1 57.10 2.38 -13.00
C MET A 1 56.47 1.58 -11.87
N GLN A 2 55.51 2.16 -11.13
CA GLN A 2 54.89 1.48 -9.99
C GLN A 2 53.86 0.48 -10.52
N SER A 3 54.08 -0.80 -10.24
CA SER A 3 53.08 -1.84 -10.45
C SER A 3 51.90 -1.56 -9.52
N HIS A 4 50.75 -1.18 -10.07
CA HIS A 4 49.51 -1.19 -9.31
C HIS A 4 49.25 -2.63 -8.88
N LEU A 5 49.44 -2.91 -7.59
CA LEU A 5 48.94 -4.13 -6.97
C LEU A 5 47.43 -4.15 -7.18
N THR A 6 46.94 -5.08 -7.99
CA THR A 6 45.51 -5.31 -8.21
C THR A 6 44.87 -5.57 -6.85
N HIS A 7 43.87 -4.76 -6.49
CA HIS A 7 43.16 -4.95 -5.24
C HIS A 7 42.40 -6.28 -5.30
N PRO A 8 42.17 -6.99 -4.19
CA PRO A 8 41.37 -8.23 -4.19
C PRO A 8 39.99 -8.09 -4.86
N ALA A 9 39.42 -6.87 -4.86
CA ALA A 9 38.17 -6.52 -5.54
C ALA A 9 38.29 -6.44 -7.08
N ASP A 10 39.49 -6.25 -7.62
CA ASP A 10 39.78 -6.13 -9.06
C ASP A 10 39.95 -7.48 -9.76
N HIS A 11 39.90 -8.58 -9.00
CA HIS A 11 39.79 -9.93 -9.55
C HIS A 11 38.35 -10.33 -9.91
N SER A 12 37.39 -9.39 -9.84
CA SER A 12 35.96 -9.69 -9.94
C SER A 12 35.32 -9.34 -11.28
N ASP A 13 34.23 -10.04 -11.60
CA ASP A 13 33.40 -9.80 -12.78
C ASP A 13 32.98 -8.33 -12.91
N THR A 14 32.85 -7.85 -14.14
CA THR A 14 32.30 -6.52 -14.45
C THR A 14 30.84 -6.62 -14.90
N ILE A 15 30.11 -5.50 -14.78
CA ILE A 15 28.88 -5.27 -15.53
C ILE A 15 29.30 -4.56 -16.82
N ARG A 16 29.08 -5.21 -17.96
CA ARG A 16 29.45 -4.68 -19.28
C ARG A 16 28.22 -4.18 -20.00
N VAL A 17 28.21 -2.89 -20.31
CA VAL A 17 27.19 -2.20 -21.09
C VAL A 17 27.78 -1.87 -22.45
N VAL A 18 27.14 -2.30 -23.53
CA VAL A 18 27.59 -2.01 -24.90
C VAL A 18 26.45 -1.33 -25.66
N GLY A 19 26.76 -0.16 -26.22
CA GLY A 19 25.84 0.58 -27.10
C GLY A 19 24.53 1.02 -26.45
N ALA A 20 24.56 1.49 -25.20
CA ALA A 20 23.36 2.01 -24.54
C ALA A 20 22.87 3.30 -25.18
N ARG A 21 21.57 3.33 -25.51
CA ARG A 21 20.84 4.42 -26.18
C ARG A 21 19.51 4.76 -25.50
N GLN A 22 19.34 4.36 -24.25
CA GLN A 22 18.14 4.67 -23.48
C GLN A 22 18.02 6.19 -23.27
N ASN A 23 16.86 6.76 -23.58
CA ASN A 23 16.57 8.18 -23.52
C ASN A 23 17.59 9.01 -24.34
N ASN A 24 18.47 9.75 -23.67
CA ASN A 24 19.44 10.65 -24.26
C ASN A 24 20.88 10.09 -24.28
N LEU A 25 21.05 8.79 -24.04
CA LEU A 25 22.36 8.13 -24.17
C LEU A 25 22.77 8.02 -25.64
N ASN A 26 24.02 8.37 -25.94
CA ASN A 26 24.56 8.35 -27.31
C ASN A 26 25.53 7.18 -27.50
N ASN A 27 25.00 5.97 -27.66
CA ASN A 27 25.77 4.73 -27.92
C ASN A 27 26.87 4.45 -26.88
N VAL A 28 26.51 4.55 -25.60
CA VAL A 28 27.47 4.46 -24.49
C VAL A 28 27.91 3.02 -24.25
N THR A 29 29.22 2.79 -24.22
CA THR A 29 29.84 1.51 -23.86
C THR A 29 30.71 1.72 -22.62
N VAL A 30 30.46 0.95 -21.56
CA VAL A 30 31.17 1.09 -20.28
C VAL A 30 31.23 -0.25 -19.55
N GLU A 31 32.32 -0.46 -18.81
CA GLU A 31 32.49 -1.58 -17.89
C GLU A 31 32.52 -1.07 -16.45
N ILE A 32 31.67 -1.63 -15.60
CA ILE A 32 31.53 -1.25 -14.20
C ILE A 32 32.04 -2.41 -13.34
N PRO A 33 33.10 -2.23 -12.52
CA PRO A 33 33.60 -3.30 -11.68
C PRO A 33 32.60 -3.64 -10.57
N LYS A 34 32.34 -4.93 -10.35
CA LYS A 34 31.57 -5.36 -9.18
C LYS A 34 32.42 -5.23 -7.92
N ARG A 35 31.76 -5.31 -6.76
CA ARG A 35 32.41 -5.30 -5.43
C ARG A 35 33.28 -4.04 -5.20
N ARG A 36 32.96 -2.96 -5.90
CA ARG A 36 33.58 -1.63 -5.81
C ARG A 36 32.46 -0.59 -5.65
N LEU A 37 32.76 0.48 -4.93
CA LEU A 37 31.92 1.67 -4.94
C LEU A 37 32.19 2.43 -6.25
N THR A 38 31.26 2.34 -7.19
CA THR A 38 31.31 3.14 -8.43
C THR A 38 30.44 4.38 -8.27
N VAL A 39 31.02 5.55 -8.50
CA VAL A 39 30.31 6.83 -8.46
C VAL A 39 30.17 7.36 -9.88
N CYS A 40 28.94 7.48 -10.37
CA CYS A 40 28.66 8.10 -11.67
C CYS A 40 28.42 9.59 -11.48
N THR A 41 29.33 10.42 -11.99
CA THR A 41 29.28 11.88 -11.89
C THR A 41 28.97 12.52 -13.24
N GLY A 42 28.60 13.80 -13.23
CA GLY A 42 28.26 14.57 -14.43
C GLY A 42 27.12 15.56 -14.21
N VAL A 43 27.00 16.56 -15.08
CA VAL A 43 25.98 17.63 -15.01
C VAL A 43 24.55 17.09 -15.09
N SER A 44 23.55 17.87 -14.66
CA SER A 44 22.15 17.49 -14.84
C SER A 44 21.83 17.22 -16.31
N GLY A 45 21.01 16.21 -16.59
CA GLY A 45 20.67 15.81 -17.97
C GLY A 45 21.75 15.05 -18.75
N SER A 46 22.95 14.81 -18.20
CA SER A 46 24.03 14.06 -18.90
C SER A 46 23.74 12.57 -19.19
N GLY A 47 22.62 12.02 -18.70
CA GLY A 47 22.24 10.62 -18.94
C GLY A 47 22.66 9.64 -17.83
N LYS A 48 23.21 10.12 -16.70
CA LYS A 48 23.56 9.26 -15.55
C LYS A 48 22.41 8.35 -15.10
N SER A 49 21.23 8.94 -14.86
CA SER A 49 20.04 8.20 -14.45
C SER A 49 19.53 7.28 -15.56
N SER A 50 19.64 7.69 -16.82
CA SER A 50 19.30 6.85 -17.98
C SER A 50 20.20 5.60 -18.05
N LEU A 51 21.48 5.72 -17.71
CA LEU A 51 22.42 4.59 -17.68
C LEU A 51 22.18 3.69 -16.47
N ILE A 52 22.11 4.25 -15.26
CA ILE A 52 22.04 3.47 -14.03
C ILE A 52 20.64 2.89 -13.80
N PHE A 53 19.62 3.74 -13.75
CA PHE A 53 18.24 3.32 -13.46
C PHE A 53 17.54 2.83 -14.73
N GLY A 54 17.60 3.63 -15.80
CA GLY A 54 16.88 3.36 -17.04
C GLY A 54 17.43 2.21 -17.88
N THR A 55 18.68 1.79 -17.67
CA THR A 55 19.32 0.72 -18.46
C THR A 55 19.73 -0.45 -17.58
N ILE A 56 20.66 -0.26 -16.63
CA ILE A 56 21.22 -1.36 -15.84
C ILE A 56 20.18 -1.92 -14.85
N ALA A 57 19.58 -1.07 -14.02
CA ALA A 57 18.60 -1.51 -13.03
C ALA A 57 17.31 -2.03 -13.69
N ALA A 58 16.83 -1.33 -14.72
CA ALA A 58 15.66 -1.74 -15.49
C ALA A 58 15.82 -3.14 -16.10
N GLU A 59 16.97 -3.43 -16.74
CA GLU A 59 17.20 -4.77 -17.31
C GLU A 59 17.35 -5.83 -16.21
N SER A 60 18.05 -5.52 -15.12
CA SER A 60 18.19 -6.44 -13.99
C SER A 60 16.81 -6.81 -13.40
N GLN A 61 15.95 -5.82 -13.17
CA GLN A 61 14.60 -6.04 -12.66
C GLN A 61 13.75 -6.84 -13.64
N ARG A 62 13.85 -6.54 -14.94
CA ARG A 62 13.14 -7.28 -16.00
C ARG A 62 13.52 -8.77 -15.99
N LEU A 63 14.81 -9.08 -15.95
CA LEU A 63 15.31 -10.46 -15.90
C LEU A 63 14.86 -11.19 -14.63
N VAL A 64 14.82 -10.51 -13.49
CA VAL A 64 14.28 -11.08 -12.25
C VAL A 64 12.77 -11.35 -12.38
N ASN A 65 12.02 -10.42 -12.96
CA ASN A 65 10.58 -10.58 -13.18
C ASN A 65 10.25 -11.80 -14.07
N GLU A 66 11.10 -12.10 -15.06
CA GLU A 66 10.96 -13.28 -15.93
C GLU A 66 11.10 -14.62 -15.20
N THR A 67 11.72 -14.64 -14.02
CA THR A 67 11.86 -15.87 -13.22
C THR A 67 10.60 -16.25 -12.44
N TYR A 68 9.63 -15.33 -12.30
CA TYR A 68 8.36 -15.60 -11.63
C TYR A 68 7.36 -16.31 -12.56
N SER A 69 6.38 -17.01 -11.96
CA SER A 69 5.28 -17.60 -12.71
C SER A 69 4.47 -16.54 -13.49
N THR A 70 3.88 -16.92 -14.62
CA THR A 70 3.02 -16.05 -15.45
C THR A 70 1.87 -15.42 -14.67
N PHE A 71 1.33 -16.13 -13.67
CA PHE A 71 0.31 -15.59 -12.76
C PHE A 71 0.82 -14.36 -11.99
N ILE A 72 2.03 -14.45 -11.42
CA ILE A 72 2.62 -13.36 -10.64
C ILE A 72 3.08 -12.21 -11.55
N GLN A 73 3.60 -12.52 -12.74
CA GLN A 73 4.04 -11.52 -13.72
C GLN A 73 2.92 -10.54 -14.11
N GLY A 74 1.65 -10.98 -14.13
CA GLY A 74 0.49 -10.12 -14.41
C GLY A 74 0.25 -9.01 -13.38
N PHE A 75 0.82 -9.13 -12.18
CA PHE A 75 0.75 -8.12 -11.11
C PHE A 75 2.02 -7.30 -10.96
N MET A 76 3.09 -7.63 -11.70
CA MET A 76 4.38 -6.96 -11.60
C MET A 76 4.48 -5.77 -12.56
N PRO A 77 5.24 -4.71 -12.18
CA PRO A 77 5.53 -3.61 -13.08
C PRO A 77 6.17 -4.13 -14.37
N GLN A 78 5.54 -3.79 -15.50
CA GLN A 78 6.08 -4.13 -16.82
C GLN A 78 7.21 -3.14 -17.13
N THR A 79 8.44 -3.56 -16.86
CA THR A 79 9.63 -2.81 -17.28
C THR A 79 9.90 -3.09 -18.76
N THR A 80 9.85 -2.04 -19.60
CA THR A 80 10.24 -2.15 -21.00
C THR A 80 11.72 -2.52 -21.11
N ARG A 81 12.06 -3.31 -22.13
CA ARG A 81 13.47 -3.63 -22.41
C ARG A 81 14.20 -2.33 -22.79
N PRO A 82 15.32 -1.99 -22.13
CA PRO A 82 16.07 -0.79 -22.44
C PRO A 82 16.75 -0.90 -23.81
N ASN A 83 16.96 0.24 -24.47
CA ASN A 83 17.67 0.29 -25.74
C ASN A 83 19.18 0.18 -25.52
N VAL A 84 19.73 -1.03 -25.68
CA VAL A 84 21.15 -1.36 -25.48
C VAL A 84 21.50 -2.59 -26.32
N ASP A 85 22.70 -2.63 -26.90
CA ASP A 85 23.12 -3.75 -27.76
C ASP A 85 23.45 -5.00 -26.94
N GLN A 86 24.18 -4.83 -25.84
CA GLN A 86 24.55 -5.93 -24.95
C GLN A 86 24.64 -5.44 -23.50
N LEU A 87 24.02 -6.21 -22.60
CA LEU A 87 24.25 -6.14 -21.16
C LEU A 87 24.73 -7.50 -20.67
N ALA A 88 25.92 -7.54 -20.07
CA ALA A 88 26.50 -8.76 -19.54
C ALA A 88 26.96 -8.56 -18.09
N GLY A 89 26.99 -9.66 -17.34
CA GLY A 89 27.40 -9.64 -15.95
C GLY A 89 26.39 -8.97 -15.00
N LEU A 90 25.13 -8.79 -15.39
CA LEU A 90 24.10 -8.30 -14.48
C LEU A 90 23.88 -9.27 -13.31
N THR A 91 23.67 -8.71 -12.13
CA THR A 91 23.17 -9.40 -10.94
C THR A 91 21.83 -8.76 -10.56
N THR A 92 21.08 -9.38 -9.64
CA THR A 92 19.90 -8.75 -9.05
C THR A 92 20.27 -7.38 -8.49
N ALA A 93 19.63 -6.34 -9.03
CA ALA A 93 19.84 -4.96 -8.63
C ALA A 93 18.75 -4.57 -7.64
N ILE A 94 19.14 -3.93 -6.54
CA ILE A 94 18.24 -3.21 -5.64
C ILE A 94 18.45 -1.74 -5.95
N ALA A 95 17.50 -1.14 -6.66
CA ALA A 95 17.51 0.29 -6.93
C ALA A 95 16.93 1.04 -5.73
N ILE A 96 17.69 1.99 -5.19
CA ILE A 96 17.22 2.93 -4.18
C ILE A 96 17.14 4.29 -4.86
N ASP A 97 15.92 4.79 -5.06
CA ASP A 97 15.65 6.10 -5.64
C ASP A 97 15.10 7.06 -4.58
N GLN A 98 14.64 8.23 -5.03
CA GLN A 98 14.06 9.26 -4.18
C GLN A 98 12.52 9.16 -4.09
N GLU A 99 11.90 8.13 -4.67
CA GLU A 99 10.46 8.00 -4.59
C GLU A 99 10.04 7.73 -3.15
N SER A 100 9.23 8.64 -2.60
CA SER A 100 8.66 8.44 -1.28
C SER A 100 7.77 7.20 -1.32
N LEU A 101 7.86 6.40 -0.26
CA LEU A 101 6.86 5.37 0.00
C LEU A 101 5.46 5.99 -0.13
N PRO A 102 4.50 5.31 -0.76
CA PRO A 102 3.15 5.83 -0.93
C PRO A 102 2.63 6.37 0.40
N ALA A 103 2.19 7.62 0.40
CA ALA A 103 1.75 8.35 1.59
C ALA A 103 0.46 7.74 2.14
N ASN A 104 0.59 6.60 2.81
CA ASN A 104 -0.44 5.96 3.57
C ASN A 104 -0.05 6.09 5.04
N PRO A 105 -0.88 6.69 5.92
CA PRO A 105 -0.60 6.77 7.35
C PRO A 105 -0.31 5.41 8.01
N ARG A 106 -0.75 4.31 7.38
CA ARG A 106 -0.45 2.94 7.83
C ARG A 106 0.91 2.41 7.35
N SER A 107 1.59 3.08 6.43
CA SER A 107 2.93 2.77 5.93
C SER A 107 3.97 3.57 6.72
N THR A 108 4.42 3.00 7.82
CA THR A 108 5.42 3.60 8.72
C THR A 108 6.79 2.94 8.54
N VAL A 109 7.85 3.55 9.09
CA VAL A 109 9.17 2.91 9.16
C VAL A 109 9.09 1.53 9.82
N GLY A 110 8.26 1.39 10.87
CA GLY A 110 8.08 0.12 11.57
C GLY A 110 7.44 -0.97 10.70
N THR A 111 6.57 -0.61 9.75
CA THR A 111 5.97 -1.58 8.82
C THR A 111 6.89 -1.91 7.65
N VAL A 112 7.67 -0.95 7.14
CA VAL A 112 8.58 -1.19 6.00
C VAL A 112 9.83 -1.98 6.40
N THR A 113 10.28 -1.82 7.65
CA THR A 113 11.45 -2.55 8.18
C THR A 113 11.10 -3.87 8.85
N ASP A 114 9.82 -4.24 8.90
CA ASP A 114 9.27 -5.34 9.71
C ASP A 114 9.57 -5.25 11.23
N ALA A 115 10.16 -4.16 11.70
CA ALA A 115 10.42 -3.94 13.12
C ALA A 115 9.13 -4.04 13.95
N LEU A 116 8.02 -3.51 13.43
CA LEU A 116 6.72 -3.61 14.09
C LEU A 116 6.23 -5.06 14.17
N ALA A 117 6.50 -5.91 13.18
CA ALA A 117 6.12 -7.32 13.25
C ALA A 117 6.82 -8.02 14.43
N LEU A 118 8.13 -7.79 14.58
CA LEU A 118 8.91 -8.34 15.69
C LEU A 118 8.45 -7.78 17.04
N LEU A 119 8.20 -6.47 17.11
CA LEU A 119 7.70 -5.83 18.33
C LEU A 119 6.34 -6.39 18.75
N ARG A 120 5.42 -6.64 17.81
CA ARG A 120 4.11 -7.25 18.12
C ARG A 120 4.26 -8.64 18.74
N ILE A 121 5.19 -9.45 18.23
CA ILE A 121 5.50 -10.77 18.81
C ILE A 121 6.07 -10.62 20.22
N LEU A 122 7.04 -9.72 20.41
CA LEU A 122 7.62 -9.44 21.71
C LEU A 122 6.55 -9.00 22.73
N TYR A 123 5.79 -7.95 22.42
CA TYR A 123 4.79 -7.37 23.31
C TYR A 123 3.63 -8.32 23.61
N SER A 124 3.24 -9.20 22.68
CA SER A 124 2.26 -10.24 22.98
C SER A 124 2.71 -11.23 24.07
N ARG A 125 4.02 -11.37 24.29
CA ARG A 125 4.57 -12.28 25.31
C ARG A 125 4.91 -11.56 26.61
N VAL A 126 5.43 -10.35 26.53
CA VAL A 126 5.95 -9.61 27.71
C VAL A 126 5.04 -8.46 28.17
N GLY A 127 4.05 -8.09 27.36
CA GLY A 127 3.16 -6.97 27.62
C GLY A 127 2.32 -7.21 28.88
N THR A 128 2.32 -6.21 29.76
CA THR A 128 1.47 -6.17 30.96
C THR A 128 0.60 -4.90 30.88
N PRO A 129 -0.74 -5.00 30.82
CA PRO A 129 -1.53 -6.24 30.83
C PRO A 129 -1.39 -7.05 29.52
N HIS A 130 -1.64 -8.36 29.60
CA HIS A 130 -1.72 -9.22 28.41
C HIS A 130 -3.06 -9.00 27.70
N ILE A 131 -3.02 -8.47 26.48
CA ILE A 131 -4.21 -8.12 25.69
C ILE A 131 -4.49 -9.07 24.51
N GLY A 132 -3.75 -10.18 24.42
CA GLY A 132 -3.90 -11.21 23.40
C GLY A 132 -2.64 -11.42 22.54
N GLY A 133 -2.83 -12.07 21.40
CA GLY A 133 -1.75 -12.40 20.47
C GLY A 133 -1.19 -11.18 19.71
N PRO A 134 -0.19 -11.37 18.83
CA PRO A 134 0.45 -10.29 18.08
C PRO A 134 -0.52 -9.38 17.30
N GLN A 135 -1.68 -9.92 16.92
CA GLN A 135 -2.73 -9.16 16.22
C GLN A 135 -3.34 -8.04 17.07
N ALA A 136 -3.40 -8.22 18.40
CA ALA A 136 -3.90 -7.21 19.33
C ALA A 136 -3.00 -5.95 19.38
N PHE A 137 -1.75 -6.08 18.91
CA PHE A 137 -0.77 -4.99 18.84
C PHE A 137 -0.62 -4.44 17.41
N ALA A 138 -1.50 -4.85 16.48
CA ALA A 138 -1.46 -4.42 15.09
C ALA A 138 -2.50 -3.34 14.83
N PHE A 139 -2.06 -2.10 14.62
CA PHE A 139 -2.97 -0.98 14.33
C PHE A 139 -3.75 -1.15 13.02
N ASN A 140 -3.34 -2.06 12.14
CA ASN A 140 -3.96 -2.33 10.85
C ASN A 140 -4.76 -3.65 10.82
N VAL A 141 -5.02 -4.29 11.96
CA VAL A 141 -5.85 -5.50 12.06
C VAL A 141 -7.09 -5.23 12.90
N ALA A 142 -8.27 -5.38 12.30
CA ALA A 142 -9.54 -5.23 13.01
C ALA A 142 -9.80 -6.40 13.97
N SER A 143 -10.51 -6.13 15.06
CA SER A 143 -11.06 -7.19 15.91
C SER A 143 -12.18 -7.92 15.18
N VAL A 144 -12.26 -9.24 15.33
CA VAL A 144 -13.30 -10.07 14.73
C VAL A 144 -14.02 -10.89 15.79
N GLN A 145 -15.33 -11.02 15.62
CA GLN A 145 -16.20 -11.86 16.43
C GLN A 145 -17.02 -12.74 15.49
N ALA A 146 -17.13 -14.02 15.82
CA ALA A 146 -17.91 -14.99 15.08
C ALA A 146 -18.65 -15.87 16.08
N SER A 147 -19.91 -16.19 15.79
CA SER A 147 -20.69 -17.14 16.56
C SER A 147 -21.18 -18.25 15.63
N GLY A 148 -21.22 -19.47 16.14
CA GLY A 148 -21.58 -20.64 15.37
C GLY A 148 -22.07 -21.77 16.26
N ARG A 149 -22.79 -22.71 15.66
CA ARG A 149 -23.27 -23.89 16.37
C ARG A 149 -22.39 -25.07 16.02
N ILE A 150 -21.71 -25.63 17.02
CA ILE A 150 -20.90 -26.83 16.87
C ILE A 150 -21.74 -28.02 17.32
N THR A 151 -22.00 -28.96 16.41
CA THR A 151 -22.61 -30.25 16.75
C THR A 151 -21.50 -31.20 17.16
N VAL A 152 -21.48 -31.59 18.43
CA VAL A 152 -20.56 -32.59 18.95
C VAL A 152 -21.32 -33.90 19.07
N THR A 153 -20.86 -34.92 18.35
CA THR A 153 -21.40 -36.28 18.47
C THR A 153 -20.53 -37.04 19.45
N LYS A 154 -21.07 -37.32 20.66
CA LYS A 154 -20.42 -38.17 21.66
C LYS A 154 -21.35 -39.36 21.93
N GLY A 155 -21.06 -40.51 21.31
CA GLY A 155 -21.98 -41.65 21.25
C GLY A 155 -23.15 -41.40 20.29
N ASP A 156 -24.30 -42.04 20.49
CA ASP A 156 -25.47 -41.98 19.58
C ASP A 156 -26.31 -40.69 19.69
N LYS A 157 -25.88 -39.69 20.46
CA LYS A 157 -26.63 -38.44 20.65
C LYS A 157 -25.85 -37.22 20.13
N PRO A 158 -26.27 -36.60 19.02
CA PRO A 158 -25.69 -35.34 18.57
C PRO A 158 -26.14 -34.21 19.50
N THR A 159 -25.18 -33.47 20.08
CA THR A 159 -25.46 -32.30 20.92
C THR A 159 -24.99 -31.05 20.19
N SER A 160 -25.91 -30.14 19.86
CA SER A 160 -25.56 -28.87 19.22
C SER A 160 -25.33 -27.80 20.28
N VAL A 161 -24.12 -27.23 20.33
CA VAL A 161 -23.72 -26.21 21.32
C VAL A 161 -23.37 -24.92 20.60
N HIS A 162 -23.92 -23.81 21.07
CA HIS A 162 -23.52 -22.48 20.60
C HIS A 162 -22.09 -22.17 21.09
N ARG A 163 -21.25 -21.68 20.18
CA ARG A 163 -19.87 -21.30 20.45
C ARG A 163 -19.59 -19.94 19.85
N GLU A 164 -18.93 -19.11 20.65
CA GLU A 164 -18.45 -17.81 20.25
C GLU A 164 -16.94 -17.86 20.12
N PHE A 165 -16.44 -17.18 19.10
CA PHE A 165 -15.05 -16.97 18.82
C PHE A 165 -14.82 -15.47 18.70
N SER A 166 -13.83 -14.95 19.42
CA SER A 166 -13.41 -13.57 19.31
C SER A 166 -11.90 -13.51 19.20
N MET A 167 -11.41 -12.66 18.30
CA MET A 167 -9.99 -12.37 18.15
C MET A 167 -9.79 -10.87 18.18
N THR A 168 -9.01 -10.42 19.15
CA THR A 168 -8.71 -8.99 19.34
C THR A 168 -7.65 -8.53 18.35
N GLY A 169 -8.00 -7.55 17.54
CA GLY A 169 -7.10 -6.78 16.70
C GLY A 169 -6.78 -5.42 17.32
N GLY A 170 -5.60 -4.88 17.03
CA GLY A 170 -5.14 -3.59 17.58
C GLY A 170 -5.64 -2.36 16.82
N MET A 171 -6.43 -2.53 15.76
CA MET A 171 -6.97 -1.42 14.99
C MET A 171 -8.05 -0.68 15.78
N CYS A 172 -7.86 0.63 15.96
CA CYS A 172 -8.89 1.52 16.47
C CYS A 172 -10.12 1.48 15.54
N PRO A 173 -11.34 1.21 16.03
CA PRO A 173 -12.54 1.11 15.18
C PRO A 173 -12.94 2.45 14.55
N THR A 174 -12.54 3.56 15.17
CA THR A 174 -12.90 4.92 14.73
C THR A 174 -11.97 5.41 13.62
N CYS A 175 -10.66 5.52 13.88
CA CYS A 175 -9.69 5.98 12.86
C CYS A 175 -9.17 4.85 11.96
N GLN A 176 -9.56 3.60 12.23
CA GLN A 176 -9.07 2.41 11.52
C GLN A 176 -7.54 2.35 11.48
N GLY A 177 -6.86 2.80 12.54
CA GLY A 177 -5.40 2.84 12.60
C GLY A 177 -4.73 3.89 11.71
N ARG A 178 -5.47 4.89 11.23
CA ARG A 178 -4.90 6.04 10.50
C ARG A 178 -4.39 7.15 11.41
N GLY A 179 -4.80 7.14 12.69
CA GLY A 179 -4.48 8.20 13.66
C GLY A 179 -5.40 9.43 13.56
N GLU A 180 -6.03 9.65 12.41
CA GLU A 180 -6.96 10.74 12.16
C GLU A 180 -8.25 10.21 11.51
N VAL A 181 -9.35 10.94 11.70
CA VAL A 181 -10.65 10.69 11.05
C VAL A 181 -10.99 11.91 10.20
N THR A 182 -11.32 11.68 8.93
CA THR A 182 -11.96 12.69 8.10
C THR A 182 -13.45 12.45 8.20
N ASP A 183 -14.17 13.43 8.73
CA ASP A 183 -15.61 13.40 8.87
C ASP A 183 -16.24 14.61 8.18
N PHE A 184 -17.52 14.52 7.86
CA PHE A 184 -18.26 15.63 7.28
C PHE A 184 -18.77 16.54 8.39
N VAL A 185 -18.61 17.85 8.21
CA VAL A 185 -19.32 18.82 9.04
C VAL A 185 -20.77 18.82 8.57
N LEU A 186 -21.61 17.99 9.20
CA LEU A 186 -23.00 17.75 8.77
C LEU A 186 -23.82 19.04 8.64
N SER A 187 -23.55 20.05 9.48
CA SER A 187 -24.21 21.37 9.40
C SER A 187 -23.91 22.15 8.12
N GLU A 188 -22.75 21.89 7.48
CA GLU A 188 -22.43 22.45 6.16
C GLU A 188 -23.14 21.69 5.04
N LEU A 189 -23.54 20.43 5.27
CA LEU A 189 -24.27 19.62 4.29
C LEU A 189 -25.79 19.84 4.37
N TYR A 190 -26.33 20.04 5.57
CA TYR A 190 -27.76 20.29 5.76
C TYR A 190 -28.10 21.11 7.01
N ASP A 191 -29.22 21.83 6.95
CA ASP A 191 -29.85 22.52 8.07
C ASP A 191 -30.89 21.62 8.75
N ALA A 192 -30.52 21.08 9.92
CA ALA A 192 -31.38 20.18 10.70
C ALA A 192 -32.72 20.83 11.11
N LYS A 193 -32.82 22.16 11.15
CA LYS A 193 -34.03 22.89 11.56
C LYS A 193 -35.06 23.03 10.45
N LYS A 194 -34.70 22.70 9.20
CA LYS A 194 -35.58 22.77 8.03
C LYS A 194 -36.06 21.39 7.62
N SER A 195 -37.19 21.37 6.92
CA SER A 195 -37.65 20.17 6.22
C SER A 195 -36.92 20.00 4.89
N LEU A 196 -36.97 18.81 4.29
CA LEU A 196 -36.43 18.64 2.95
C LEU A 196 -37.10 19.61 1.99
N GLU A 197 -38.43 19.79 2.06
CA GLU A 197 -39.17 20.75 1.23
C GLU A 197 -38.70 22.20 1.38
N ASP A 198 -38.32 22.61 2.59
CA ASP A 198 -37.82 23.97 2.85
C ASP A 198 -36.35 24.16 2.45
N GLY A 199 -35.77 23.21 1.71
CA GLY A 199 -34.39 23.28 1.24
C GLY A 199 -33.39 23.06 2.37
N ALA A 200 -33.59 22.01 3.17
CA ALA A 200 -32.64 21.66 4.23
C ALA A 200 -31.26 21.26 3.72
N LEU A 201 -31.11 20.81 2.46
CA LEU A 201 -29.80 20.39 1.93
C LEU A 201 -29.02 21.58 1.36
N ASN A 202 -27.82 21.83 1.88
CA ASN A 202 -26.92 22.90 1.45
C ASN A 202 -25.96 22.46 0.33
N VAL A 203 -26.17 21.27 -0.24
CA VAL A 203 -25.31 20.69 -1.28
C VAL A 203 -25.57 21.38 -2.64
N PRO A 204 -24.54 21.94 -3.30
CA PRO A 204 -24.72 22.58 -4.60
C PRO A 204 -25.37 21.67 -5.64
N GLY A 205 -26.43 22.15 -6.29
CA GLY A 205 -27.18 21.42 -7.31
C GLY A 205 -28.30 20.52 -6.77
N TYR A 206 -28.47 20.40 -5.46
CA TYR A 206 -29.62 19.73 -4.86
C TYR A 206 -30.80 20.71 -4.78
N SER A 207 -31.85 20.43 -5.55
CA SER A 207 -33.10 21.18 -5.51
C SER A 207 -34.27 20.22 -5.31
N MET A 208 -35.20 20.63 -4.45
CA MET A 208 -36.39 19.87 -4.08
C MET A 208 -37.53 20.05 -5.10
N GLU A 209 -37.37 21.02 -5.99
CA GLU A 209 -38.19 21.16 -7.19
C GLU A 209 -37.62 20.36 -8.37
N GLY A 210 -36.35 19.97 -8.28
CA GLY A 210 -35.61 19.25 -9.31
C GLY A 210 -35.75 17.72 -9.25
N TRP A 211 -34.80 17.04 -9.89
CA TRP A 211 -34.73 15.57 -9.91
C TRP A 211 -34.68 14.96 -8.51
N TYR A 212 -33.85 15.50 -7.62
CA TYR A 212 -33.67 14.98 -6.27
C TYR A 212 -34.94 15.05 -5.41
N GLY A 213 -35.70 16.15 -5.48
CA GLY A 213 -36.97 16.24 -4.77
C GLY A 213 -38.02 15.22 -5.23
N ARG A 214 -38.10 14.94 -6.55
CA ARG A 214 -38.96 13.87 -7.07
C ARG A 214 -38.52 12.49 -6.59
N LEU A 215 -37.22 12.24 -6.55
CA LEU A 215 -36.64 10.99 -6.08
C LEU A 215 -36.96 10.76 -4.60
N PHE A 216 -36.73 11.77 -3.74
CA PHE A 216 -36.99 11.67 -2.30
C PHE A 216 -38.48 11.46 -1.98
N ARG A 217 -39.37 12.14 -2.72
CA ARG A 217 -40.82 11.89 -2.63
C ARG A 217 -41.21 10.48 -3.06
N ALA A 218 -40.66 9.99 -4.17
CA ALA A 218 -40.92 8.64 -4.65
C ALA A 218 -40.38 7.55 -3.70
N ALA A 219 -39.30 7.85 -2.99
CA ALA A 219 -38.74 6.99 -1.94
C ALA A 219 -39.57 7.00 -0.63
N GLY A 220 -40.58 7.86 -0.52
CA GLY A 220 -41.45 7.94 0.66
C GLY A 220 -40.85 8.67 1.86
N LEU A 221 -39.83 9.50 1.66
CA LEU A 221 -39.22 10.27 2.75
C LEU A 221 -40.20 11.33 3.30
N PRO A 222 -40.18 11.63 4.61
CA PRO A 222 -41.09 12.57 5.24
C PRO A 222 -40.72 14.03 4.92
N MET A 223 -41.05 14.47 3.70
CA MET A 223 -40.56 15.71 3.09
C MET A 223 -40.83 17.01 3.86
N ALA A 224 -41.95 17.09 4.59
CA ALA A 224 -42.37 18.27 5.35
C ALA A 224 -41.88 18.23 6.82
N LYS A 225 -41.31 17.11 7.26
CA LYS A 225 -40.78 16.95 8.61
C LYS A 225 -39.39 17.60 8.66
N ARG A 226 -39.05 18.27 9.75
CA ARG A 226 -37.69 18.82 9.92
C ARG A 226 -36.70 17.68 10.07
N ILE A 227 -35.51 17.81 9.49
CA ILE A 227 -34.49 16.75 9.57
C ILE A 227 -34.14 16.40 11.02
N ALA A 228 -34.14 17.37 11.95
CA ALA A 228 -33.89 17.13 13.38
C ALA A 228 -34.91 16.21 14.06
N ASP A 229 -36.12 16.09 13.48
CA ASP A 229 -37.18 15.26 14.04
C ASP A 229 -37.19 13.85 13.43
N TYR A 230 -36.28 13.55 12.47
CA TYR A 230 -36.22 12.26 11.79
C TYR A 230 -35.86 11.12 12.77
N SER A 231 -36.45 9.95 12.58
CA SER A 231 -36.06 8.74 13.29
C SER A 231 -34.72 8.20 12.75
N ALA A 232 -34.08 7.30 13.50
CA ALA A 232 -32.87 6.63 13.03
C ALA A 232 -33.09 5.73 11.79
N GLU A 233 -34.34 5.39 11.46
CA GLU A 233 -34.70 4.68 10.23
C GLU A 233 -34.97 5.63 9.06
N GLU A 234 -35.28 6.90 9.35
CA GLU A 234 -35.52 7.95 8.37
C GLU A 234 -34.23 8.71 7.95
N LEU A 235 -33.14 8.58 8.73
CA LEU A 235 -31.79 9.12 8.48
C LEU A 235 -30.88 8.12 7.77
#